data_AF-A0A139XA52-F1
#
_entry.id   AF-A0A139XA52-F1
#
_cell.length_a   1.000
_cell.length_b   1.000
_cell.length_c   1.000
_cell.angle_alpha   90.00
_cell.angle_beta   90.00
_cell.angle_gamma   90.00
#
_symmetry.space_group_name_H-M   'P 1'
#
loop_
_entity.id
_entity.type
_entity.pdbx_description
1 polymer ?
#
loop_
_entity_poly.entity_id
_entity_poly.type
_entity_poly.pdbx_seq_one_letter_code
_entity_poly.pdbx_strand_id
1 'polypeptide(L)'
;MGYSIHYQFNAGNRPIDEIRSILDSLHHHAQLLPFTWVDDNIIELEGKDCVFSSENGKSSLLTLQAIHHNFATGESISPTHIIGFETLPRPGCEGLVIFLGYYSQYKNWMATGHCKTQFASLPEYGGDANFVLAHTLVVEMLDRSQCLGILDNVFDEIGYWQQRDLLCLVERDSVQFLRRNIVQLLPNPSSDFVQKLQQQIDNLNN
;
A
#
# COMPACT_ATOMS: atom_id res chain seq x y z
N MET A 1 14.72 6.93 12.10
CA MET A 1 14.87 5.83 11.13
C MET A 1 13.55 5.73 10.38
N GLY A 2 13.57 5.40 9.09
CA GLY A 2 12.36 5.33 8.27
C GLY A 2 11.46 4.19 8.72
N TYR A 3 10.15 4.41 8.68
CA TYR A 3 9.12 3.38 8.89
C TYR A 3 8.40 3.19 7.56
N SER A 4 9.14 2.71 6.57
CA SER A 4 8.71 2.58 5.18
C SER A 4 8.60 1.10 4.79
N ILE A 5 7.59 0.80 4.00
CA ILE A 5 7.45 -0.50 3.34
C ILE A 5 7.54 -0.31 1.84
N HIS A 6 8.46 -1.02 1.21
CA HIS A 6 8.71 -1.03 -0.22
C HIS A 6 8.19 -2.34 -0.80
N TYR A 7 7.60 -2.29 -1.98
CA TYR A 7 7.07 -3.47 -2.64
C TYR A 7 7.26 -3.40 -4.15
N GLN A 8 7.26 -4.59 -4.75
CA GLN A 8 7.32 -4.79 -6.19
C GLN A 8 6.19 -5.71 -6.61
N PHE A 9 5.52 -5.34 -7.70
CA PHE A 9 4.55 -6.20 -8.36
C PHE A 9 5.08 -6.62 -9.72
N ASN A 10 4.81 -7.87 -10.07
CA ASN A 10 5.12 -8.43 -11.38
C ASN A 10 3.99 -9.38 -11.78
N ALA A 11 3.15 -8.92 -12.71
CA ALA A 11 2.09 -9.73 -13.27
C ALA A 11 2.51 -10.41 -14.58
N GLY A 12 3.75 -10.21 -15.04
CA GLY A 12 4.27 -10.77 -16.29
C GLY A 12 3.51 -10.26 -17.52
N ASN A 13 3.47 -11.08 -18.58
CA ASN A 13 2.76 -10.77 -19.82
C ASN A 13 1.33 -11.32 -19.80
N ARG A 14 0.44 -10.67 -19.04
CA ARG A 14 -0.99 -11.01 -18.98
C ARG A 14 -1.84 -10.12 -19.90
N PRO A 15 -2.99 -10.62 -20.39
CA PRO A 15 -3.97 -9.80 -21.09
C PRO A 15 -4.46 -8.65 -20.22
N ILE A 16 -4.75 -7.50 -20.85
CA ILE A 16 -5.20 -6.29 -20.17
C ILE A 16 -6.45 -6.50 -19.30
N ASP A 17 -7.41 -7.31 -19.77
CA ASP A 17 -8.64 -7.57 -19.01
C ASP A 17 -8.38 -8.32 -17.70
N GLU A 18 -7.34 -9.16 -17.67
CA GLU A 18 -6.90 -9.82 -16.43
C GLU A 18 -6.28 -8.80 -15.47
N ILE A 19 -5.48 -7.87 -15.98
CA ILE A 19 -4.89 -6.78 -15.18
C ILE A 19 -5.97 -5.89 -14.57
N ARG A 20 -6.97 -5.50 -15.37
CA ARG A 20 -8.15 -4.76 -14.87
C ARG A 20 -8.84 -5.51 -13.76
N SER A 21 -9.13 -6.80 -13.95
CA SER A 21 -9.79 -7.62 -12.93
C SER A 21 -9.00 -7.73 -11.62
N ILE A 22 -7.67 -7.83 -11.70
CA ILE A 22 -6.79 -7.85 -10.52
C ILE A 22 -6.87 -6.53 -9.77
N LEU A 23 -6.75 -5.40 -10.49
CA LEU A 23 -6.76 -4.06 -9.93
C LEU A 23 -8.14 -3.69 -9.35
N ASP A 24 -9.22 -4.07 -10.02
CA ASP A 24 -10.58 -3.93 -9.51
C ASP A 24 -10.77 -4.74 -8.22
N SER A 25 -10.24 -5.96 -8.16
CA SER A 25 -10.33 -6.76 -6.92
C SER A 25 -9.54 -6.15 -5.77
N LEU A 26 -8.38 -5.53 -6.04
CA LEU A 26 -7.60 -4.84 -5.02
C LEU A 26 -8.29 -3.56 -4.56
N HIS A 27 -8.85 -2.80 -5.50
CA HIS A 27 -9.61 -1.58 -5.23
C HIS A 27 -10.85 -1.86 -4.38
N HIS A 28 -11.65 -2.86 -4.75
CA HIS A 28 -12.78 -3.32 -3.93
C HIS A 28 -12.34 -3.75 -2.53
N HIS A 29 -11.21 -4.46 -2.40
CA HIS A 29 -10.69 -4.85 -1.09
C HIS A 29 -10.30 -3.62 -0.25
N ALA A 30 -9.64 -2.63 -0.86
CA ALA A 30 -9.28 -1.38 -0.20
C ALA A 30 -10.51 -0.61 0.31
N GLN A 31 -11.62 -0.59 -0.45
CA GLN A 31 -12.87 0.05 -0.04
C GLN A 31 -13.54 -0.60 1.18
N LEU A 32 -13.24 -1.87 1.46
CA LEU A 32 -13.73 -2.58 2.65
C LEU A 32 -12.85 -2.37 3.89
N LEU A 33 -11.65 -1.81 3.70
CA LEU A 33 -10.68 -1.58 4.75
C LEU A 33 -10.79 -0.15 5.30
N PRO A 34 -10.42 0.09 6.57
CA PRO A 34 -10.54 1.40 7.21
C PRO A 34 -9.43 2.40 6.80
N PHE A 35 -9.16 2.52 5.50
CA PHE A 35 -8.36 3.61 4.94
C PHE A 35 -9.00 4.96 5.27
N THR A 36 -8.19 6.00 5.42
CA THR A 36 -8.69 7.38 5.52
C THR A 36 -9.42 7.77 4.25
N TRP A 37 -8.87 7.36 3.11
CA TRP A 37 -9.42 7.64 1.80
C TRP A 37 -8.93 6.60 0.79
N VAL A 38 -9.76 6.30 -0.20
CA VAL A 38 -9.51 5.45 -1.35
C VAL A 38 -10.10 6.20 -2.54
N ASP A 39 -9.41 6.21 -3.68
CA ASP A 39 -10.00 6.73 -4.92
C ASP A 39 -11.38 6.10 -5.19
N ASP A 40 -12.31 6.85 -5.76
CA ASP A 40 -13.66 6.32 -6.05
C ASP A 40 -13.62 5.23 -7.13
N ASN A 41 -12.66 5.32 -8.06
CA ASN A 41 -12.50 4.41 -9.20
C ASN A 41 -11.02 4.17 -9.49
N ILE A 42 -10.69 3.05 -10.13
CA ILE A 42 -9.38 2.86 -10.74
C ILE A 42 -9.15 3.87 -11.87
N ILE A 43 -7.91 4.32 -12.01
CA ILE A 43 -7.43 5.20 -13.07
C ILE A 43 -6.72 4.33 -14.10
N GLU A 44 -7.08 4.52 -15.37
CA GLU A 44 -6.44 3.86 -16.52
C GLU A 44 -5.89 4.93 -17.47
N LEU A 45 -4.60 4.83 -17.80
CA LEU A 45 -3.86 5.75 -18.64
C LEU A 45 -3.18 5.00 -19.78
N GLU A 46 -3.12 5.62 -20.96
CA GLU A 46 -2.52 5.04 -22.16
C GLU A 46 -1.63 6.05 -22.89
N GLY A 47 -0.55 5.54 -23.51
CA GLY A 47 0.31 6.32 -24.39
C GLY A 47 0.89 7.56 -23.72
N LYS A 48 0.58 8.75 -24.27
CA LYS A 48 1.12 10.03 -23.78
C LYS A 48 0.66 10.37 -22.35
N ASP A 49 -0.49 9.85 -21.91
CA ASP A 49 -1.05 10.15 -20.60
C ASP A 49 -0.29 9.40 -19.48
N CYS A 50 0.54 8.41 -19.84
CA CYS A 50 1.45 7.72 -18.92
C CYS A 50 2.72 8.53 -18.62
N VAL A 51 3.00 9.60 -19.37
CA VAL A 51 4.18 10.44 -19.16
C VAL A 51 3.90 11.43 -18.04
N PHE A 52 4.76 11.44 -17.02
CA PHE A 52 4.66 12.39 -15.93
C PHE A 52 4.74 13.84 -16.44
N SER A 53 3.79 14.65 -15.98
CA SER A 53 3.78 16.10 -16.15
C SER A 53 3.28 16.74 -14.87
N SER A 54 3.90 17.84 -14.44
CA SER A 54 3.43 18.64 -13.30
C SER A 54 2.03 19.22 -13.51
N GLU A 55 1.52 19.21 -14.74
CA GLU A 55 0.18 19.68 -15.10
C GLU A 55 -0.89 18.57 -15.03
N ASN A 56 -0.50 17.29 -14.86
CA ASN A 56 -1.41 16.12 -14.93
C ASN A 56 -2.34 15.95 -13.72
N GLY A 57 -2.44 16.93 -12.81
CA GLY A 57 -3.43 16.96 -11.74
C GLY A 57 -3.47 15.66 -10.90
N LYS A 58 -4.66 15.05 -10.80
CA LYS A 58 -4.94 13.89 -9.92
C LYS A 58 -4.10 12.64 -10.22
N SER A 59 -3.57 12.45 -11.44
CA SER A 59 -2.74 11.27 -11.79
C SER A 59 -1.23 11.52 -11.68
N SER A 60 -0.83 12.68 -11.16
CA SER A 60 0.58 13.08 -11.07
C SER A 60 1.41 12.14 -10.19
N LEU A 61 0.89 11.67 -9.06
CA LEU A 61 1.61 10.72 -8.21
C LEU A 61 1.74 9.34 -8.85
N LEU A 62 0.67 8.85 -9.48
CA LEU A 62 0.64 7.57 -10.18
C LEU A 62 1.66 7.54 -11.33
N THR A 63 1.66 8.57 -12.18
CA THR A 63 2.61 8.69 -13.29
C THR A 63 4.05 8.90 -12.81
N LEU A 64 4.25 9.61 -11.69
CA LEU A 64 5.57 9.78 -11.08
C LEU A 64 6.13 8.47 -10.55
N GLN A 65 5.34 7.69 -9.81
CA GLN A 65 5.77 6.39 -9.26
C GLN A 65 5.99 5.33 -10.35
N ALA A 66 5.29 5.45 -11.48
CA ALA A 66 5.46 4.53 -12.60
C ALA A 66 6.77 4.71 -13.38
N ILE A 67 7.59 5.73 -13.10
CA ILE A 67 8.87 5.91 -13.78
C ILE A 67 9.89 4.90 -13.25
N HIS A 68 10.40 4.04 -14.12
CA HIS A 68 11.51 3.14 -13.80
C HIS A 68 12.83 3.82 -14.16
N HIS A 69 13.68 4.08 -13.16
CA HIS A 69 15.01 4.62 -13.37
C HIS A 69 16.06 3.50 -13.47
N ASN A 70 16.74 3.41 -14.61
CA ASN A 70 17.92 2.55 -14.74
C ASN A 70 19.15 3.32 -14.25
N PHE A 71 19.60 3.03 -13.02
CA PHE A 71 20.76 3.71 -12.43
C PHE A 71 22.09 3.44 -13.14
N ALA A 72 22.19 2.34 -13.89
CA ALA A 72 23.42 2.02 -14.63
C ALA A 72 23.56 2.86 -15.91
N THR A 73 22.45 3.14 -16.59
CA THR A 73 22.45 3.91 -17.86
C THR A 73 22.01 5.37 -17.67
N GLY A 74 21.38 5.71 -16.54
CA GLY A 74 20.74 7.00 -16.30
C GLY A 74 19.42 7.18 -17.04
N GLU A 75 18.95 6.15 -17.75
CA GLU A 75 17.71 6.22 -18.52
C GLU A 75 16.49 6.10 -17.62
N SER A 76 15.42 6.80 -18.00
CA SER A 76 14.11 6.69 -17.37
C SER A 76 13.15 6.04 -18.35
N ILE A 77 12.49 4.97 -17.91
CA ILE A 77 11.59 4.18 -18.72
C ILE A 77 10.18 4.39 -18.16
N SER A 78 9.31 4.98 -18.97
CA SER A 78 7.88 5.09 -18.66
C SER A 78 7.12 3.91 -19.26
N PRO A 79 6.06 3.43 -18.60
CA PRO A 79 5.16 2.46 -19.19
C PRO A 79 4.34 3.09 -20.31
N THR A 80 3.78 2.26 -21.19
CA THR A 80 2.85 2.69 -22.24
C THR A 80 1.39 2.57 -21.82
N HIS A 81 1.13 1.92 -20.68
CA HIS A 81 -0.18 1.70 -20.10
C HIS A 81 -0.05 1.68 -18.58
N ILE A 82 -0.93 2.36 -17.84
CA ILE A 82 -0.98 2.30 -16.38
C ILE A 82 -2.42 2.03 -15.95
N ILE A 83 -2.61 1.08 -15.03
CA ILE A 83 -3.88 0.87 -14.33
C ILE A 83 -3.59 0.90 -12.84
N GLY A 84 -4.27 1.75 -12.07
CA GLY A 84 -3.93 1.94 -10.65
C GLY A 84 -4.93 2.80 -9.89
N PHE A 85 -4.74 2.90 -8.58
CA PHE A 85 -5.49 3.77 -7.70
C PHE A 85 -4.63 4.19 -6.52
N GLU A 86 -4.98 5.30 -5.89
CA GLU A 86 -4.35 5.78 -4.66
C GLU A 86 -5.26 5.55 -3.45
N THR A 87 -4.60 5.35 -2.31
CA THR A 87 -5.23 5.28 -1.00
C THR A 87 -4.41 6.06 0.01
N LEU A 88 -5.04 6.53 1.08
CA LEU A 88 -4.35 7.07 2.24
C LEU A 88 -4.58 6.13 3.43
N PRO A 89 -3.56 5.35 3.88
CA PRO A 89 -3.72 4.38 4.96
C PRO A 89 -4.35 5.01 6.20
N ARG A 90 -3.68 6.01 6.79
CA ARG A 90 -4.11 6.78 7.96
C ARG A 90 -3.52 8.20 7.91
N PRO A 91 -4.01 9.15 8.74
CA PRO A 91 -3.35 10.44 8.89
C PRO A 91 -1.89 10.26 9.34
N GLY A 92 -0.98 11.06 8.77
CA GLY A 92 0.47 10.94 9.00
C GLY A 92 1.19 9.95 8.08
N CYS A 93 0.50 9.31 7.13
CA CYS A 93 1.14 8.48 6.09
C CYS A 93 1.38 9.26 4.79
N GLU A 94 2.32 8.77 3.98
CA GLU A 94 2.30 9.02 2.54
C GLU A 94 1.17 8.20 1.87
N GLY A 95 0.71 8.63 0.69
CA GLY A 95 -0.26 7.89 -0.10
C GLY A 95 0.29 6.52 -0.53
N LEU A 96 -0.53 5.48 -0.40
CA LEU A 96 -0.24 4.14 -0.91
C LEU A 96 -0.86 4.02 -2.31
N VAL A 97 0.00 3.95 -3.32
CA VAL A 97 -0.39 3.84 -4.74
C VAL A 97 -0.29 2.40 -5.22
N ILE A 98 -1.41 1.75 -5.49
CA ILE A 98 -1.44 0.39 -6.02
C ILE A 98 -1.67 0.46 -7.53
N PHE A 99 -0.71 -0.01 -8.33
CA PHE A 99 -0.81 0.06 -9.78
C PHE A 99 -0.04 -1.07 -10.48
N LEU A 100 -0.30 -1.21 -11.78
CA LEU A 100 0.53 -1.96 -12.72
C LEU A 100 0.76 -1.12 -13.97
N GLY A 101 2.03 -0.95 -14.34
CA GLY A 101 2.47 -0.32 -15.59
C GLY A 101 2.93 -1.38 -16.59
N TYR A 102 2.47 -1.27 -17.85
CA TYR A 102 3.00 -2.11 -18.93
C TYR A 102 4.22 -1.46 -19.55
N TYR A 103 5.38 -2.11 -19.41
CA TYR A 103 6.64 -1.62 -19.95
C TYR A 103 6.98 -2.38 -21.24
N SER A 104 6.84 -1.71 -22.37
CA SER A 104 7.02 -2.31 -23.71
C SER A 104 8.39 -2.96 -23.92
N GLN A 105 9.45 -2.38 -23.33
CA GLN A 105 10.81 -2.92 -23.38
C GLN A 105 10.92 -4.31 -22.72
N TYR A 106 10.17 -4.54 -21.65
CA TYR A 106 10.18 -5.80 -20.89
C TYR A 106 9.02 -6.72 -21.28
N LYS A 107 8.02 -6.20 -22.00
CA LYS A 107 6.75 -6.87 -22.34
C LYS A 107 6.01 -7.43 -21.12
N ASN A 108 6.09 -6.70 -20.00
CA ASN A 108 5.56 -7.14 -18.72
C ASN A 108 4.82 -6.01 -18.00
N TRP A 109 3.81 -6.40 -17.22
CA TRP A 109 3.14 -5.58 -16.24
C TRP A 109 3.90 -5.63 -14.92
N MET A 110 4.38 -4.47 -14.48
CA MET A 110 5.20 -4.35 -13.27
C MET A 110 4.85 -3.06 -12.53
N ALA A 111 5.18 -3.03 -11.25
CA ALA A 111 5.18 -1.80 -10.48
C ALA A 111 6.21 -1.87 -9.37
N THR A 112 6.67 -0.71 -8.93
CA THR A 112 7.43 -0.56 -7.70
C THR A 112 6.83 0.60 -6.95
N GLY A 113 6.58 0.41 -5.66
CA GLY A 113 5.98 1.42 -4.81
C GLY A 113 6.56 1.36 -3.41
N HIS A 114 6.26 2.39 -2.64
CA HIS A 114 6.55 2.41 -1.23
C HIS A 114 5.49 3.23 -0.50
N CYS A 115 5.35 3.00 0.80
CA CYS A 115 4.51 3.82 1.66
C CYS A 115 5.26 4.08 2.97
N LYS A 116 5.47 5.37 3.26
CA LYS A 116 5.99 5.78 4.57
C LYS A 116 4.84 5.92 5.55
N THR A 117 4.96 5.21 6.65
CA THR A 117 3.99 5.23 7.76
C THR A 117 4.52 6.00 8.97
N GLN A 118 5.71 6.59 8.85
CA GLN A 118 6.50 7.04 9.99
C GLN A 118 5.89 8.17 10.84
N PHE A 119 5.07 9.04 10.26
CA PHE A 119 4.45 10.12 11.03
C PHE A 119 3.07 9.72 11.57
N ALA A 120 2.55 8.53 11.23
CA ALA A 120 1.28 8.05 11.78
C ALA A 120 1.31 7.81 13.30
N SER A 121 2.50 7.69 13.89
CA SER A 121 2.73 7.57 15.33
C SER A 121 2.71 8.90 16.09
N LEU A 122 2.57 10.04 15.40
CA LEU A 122 2.49 11.34 16.10
C LEU A 122 1.20 11.41 16.94
N PRO A 123 1.24 11.99 18.15
CA PRO A 123 0.07 12.06 19.04
C PRO A 123 -1.16 12.70 18.40
N GLU A 124 -0.97 13.74 17.58
CA GLU A 124 -2.04 14.43 16.84
C GLU A 124 -2.78 13.54 15.83
N TYR A 125 -2.16 12.44 15.40
CA TYR A 125 -2.76 11.45 14.49
C TYR A 125 -3.26 10.19 15.20
N GLY A 126 -3.12 10.09 16.53
CA GLY A 126 -3.59 8.95 17.32
C GLY A 126 -2.49 8.02 17.85
N GLY A 127 -1.22 8.41 17.71
CA GLY A 127 -0.10 7.71 18.34
C GLY A 127 0.15 6.31 17.78
N ASP A 128 0.76 5.45 18.62
CA ASP A 128 1.10 4.05 18.30
C ASP A 128 -0.07 3.25 17.73
N ALA A 129 -1.30 3.49 18.20
CA ALA A 129 -2.48 2.79 17.70
C ALA A 129 -2.77 3.13 16.22
N ASN A 130 -2.61 4.40 15.85
CA ASN A 130 -2.78 4.83 14.46
C ASN A 130 -1.63 4.33 13.58
N PHE A 131 -0.41 4.29 14.12
CA PHE A 131 0.74 3.70 13.44
C PHE A 131 0.56 2.21 13.14
N VAL A 132 0.16 1.41 14.15
CA VAL A 132 -0.11 -0.03 13.98
C VAL A 132 -1.20 -0.24 12.93
N LEU A 133 -2.30 0.52 12.99
CA LEU A 133 -3.35 0.45 11.97
C LEU A 133 -2.83 0.79 10.58
N ALA A 134 -2.10 1.89 10.44
CA ALA A 134 -1.54 2.31 9.16
C ALA A 134 -0.66 1.24 8.53
N HIS A 135 0.29 0.72 9.30
CA HIS A 135 1.27 -0.22 8.80
C HIS A 135 0.63 -1.58 8.45
N THR A 136 -0.28 -2.06 9.31
CA THR A 136 -1.02 -3.31 9.06
C THR A 136 -1.99 -3.21 7.89
N LEU A 137 -2.56 -2.04 7.61
CA LEU A 137 -3.38 -1.81 6.40
C LEU A 137 -2.57 -1.95 5.11
N VAL A 138 -1.35 -1.39 5.09
CA VAL A 138 -0.47 -1.57 3.93
C VAL A 138 -0.13 -3.04 3.74
N VAL A 139 0.21 -3.74 4.82
CA VAL A 139 0.48 -5.19 4.77
C VAL A 139 -0.71 -6.01 4.30
N GLU A 140 -1.94 -5.69 4.75
CA GLU A 140 -3.16 -6.36 4.30
C GLU A 140 -3.37 -6.21 2.78
N MET A 141 -3.08 -5.03 2.21
CA MET A 141 -3.11 -4.84 0.76
C MET A 141 -2.05 -5.69 0.04
N LEU A 142 -0.85 -5.81 0.60
CA LEU A 142 0.21 -6.65 0.03
C LEU A 142 -0.11 -8.15 0.13
N ASP A 143 -0.70 -8.61 1.24
CA ASP A 143 -1.20 -9.98 1.39
C ASP A 143 -2.29 -10.27 0.34
N ARG A 144 -3.19 -9.32 0.08
CA ARG A 144 -4.19 -9.45 -0.99
C ARG A 144 -3.54 -9.52 -2.37
N SER A 145 -2.54 -8.70 -2.65
CA SER A 145 -1.75 -8.75 -3.89
C SER A 145 -1.01 -10.08 -4.07
N GLN A 146 -0.53 -10.67 -2.98
CA GLN A 146 0.07 -12.01 -2.99
C GLN A 146 -0.95 -13.09 -3.36
N CYS A 147 -2.15 -13.02 -2.80
CA CYS A 147 -3.24 -13.95 -3.11
C CYS A 147 -3.67 -13.88 -4.59
N LEU A 148 -3.55 -12.70 -5.22
CA LEU A 148 -3.81 -12.49 -6.65
C LEU A 148 -2.61 -12.84 -7.54
N GLY A 149 -1.49 -13.26 -6.94
CA GLY A 149 -0.31 -13.76 -7.64
C GLY A 149 0.46 -12.69 -8.40
N ILE A 150 0.47 -11.44 -7.91
CA ILE A 150 1.24 -10.33 -8.51
C ILE A 150 2.35 -9.80 -7.60
N LEU A 151 2.38 -10.17 -6.32
CA LEU A 151 3.41 -9.73 -5.40
C LEU A 151 4.75 -10.42 -5.70
N ASP A 152 5.77 -9.64 -6.04
CA ASP A 152 7.10 -10.15 -6.39
C ASP A 152 8.06 -10.05 -5.20
N ASN A 153 8.16 -8.86 -4.60
CA ASN A 153 9.07 -8.61 -3.48
C ASN A 153 8.51 -7.58 -2.49
N VAL A 154 8.87 -7.72 -1.21
CA VAL A 154 8.57 -6.76 -0.15
C VAL A 154 9.80 -6.55 0.72
N PHE A 155 10.15 -5.29 0.92
CA PHE A 155 11.16 -4.86 1.88
C PHE A 155 10.51 -3.89 2.88
N ASP A 156 10.28 -4.39 4.08
CA ASP A 156 9.79 -3.62 5.21
C ASP A 156 10.97 -3.28 6.13
N GLU A 157 11.24 -1.99 6.31
CA GLU A 157 12.37 -1.50 7.11
C GLU A 157 12.31 -1.94 8.58
N ILE A 158 11.10 -2.28 9.08
CA ILE A 158 10.84 -2.64 10.48
C ILE A 158 10.83 -4.15 10.70
N GLY A 159 10.62 -4.93 9.63
CA GLY A 159 10.58 -6.38 9.68
C GLY A 159 9.24 -6.98 10.12
N TYR A 160 8.18 -6.17 10.26
CA TYR A 160 6.83 -6.65 10.52
C TYR A 160 6.33 -7.52 9.35
N TRP A 161 6.72 -7.22 8.11
CA TRP A 161 6.34 -8.03 6.95
C TRP A 161 6.77 -9.51 7.12
N GLN A 162 7.98 -9.75 7.62
CA GLN A 162 8.54 -11.09 7.73
C GLN A 162 8.09 -11.79 9.02
N GLN A 163 7.97 -11.03 10.12
CA GLN A 163 7.74 -11.60 11.45
C GLN A 163 6.25 -11.70 11.80
N ARG A 164 5.42 -10.82 11.24
CA ARG A 164 4.02 -10.62 11.63
C ARG A 164 3.86 -10.43 13.15
N ASP A 165 4.88 -9.84 13.78
CA ASP A 165 4.94 -9.56 15.23
C ASP A 165 4.72 -8.07 15.48
N LEU A 166 3.65 -7.71 16.19
CA LEU A 166 3.34 -6.32 16.50
C LEU A 166 4.42 -5.64 17.36
N LEU A 167 5.27 -6.39 18.05
CA LEU A 167 6.42 -5.85 18.78
C LEU A 167 7.53 -5.33 17.85
N CYS A 168 7.49 -5.64 16.55
CA CYS A 168 8.29 -4.93 15.57
C CYS A 168 7.82 -3.47 15.44
N LEU A 169 6.50 -3.22 15.59
CA LEU A 169 5.89 -1.91 15.35
C LEU A 169 5.91 -1.01 16.59
N VAL A 170 5.72 -1.58 17.78
CA VAL A 170 5.53 -0.79 19.00
C VAL A 170 6.20 -1.44 20.20
N GLU A 171 6.49 -0.63 21.21
CA GLU A 171 7.02 -1.12 22.47
C GLU A 171 6.00 -2.01 23.19
N ARG A 172 6.50 -3.00 23.94
CA ARG A 172 5.67 -3.94 24.68
C ARG A 172 4.71 -3.25 25.65
N ASP A 173 5.16 -2.18 26.30
CA ASP A 173 4.35 -1.42 27.27
C ASP A 173 3.20 -0.66 26.60
N SER A 174 3.28 -0.37 25.29
CA SER A 174 2.20 0.24 24.52
C SER A 174 1.07 -0.73 24.17
N VAL A 175 1.36 -2.05 24.09
CA VAL A 175 0.43 -3.09 23.63
C VAL A 175 -0.87 -3.12 24.44
N GLN A 176 -0.78 -2.94 25.75
CA GLN A 176 -1.93 -2.93 26.66
C GLN A 176 -2.97 -1.83 26.33
N PHE A 177 -2.55 -0.74 25.68
CA PHE A 177 -3.43 0.38 25.31
C PHE A 177 -3.92 0.31 23.86
N LEU A 178 -3.26 -0.46 23.00
CA LEU A 178 -3.56 -0.52 21.56
C LEU A 178 -5.00 -0.90 21.29
N ARG A 179 -5.50 -1.97 21.93
CA ARG A 179 -6.86 -2.48 21.65
C ARG A 179 -7.91 -1.39 21.85
N ARG A 180 -7.86 -0.70 22.98
CA ARG A 180 -8.79 0.39 23.30
C ARG A 180 -8.67 1.53 22.30
N ASN A 181 -7.45 1.95 22.01
CA ASN A 181 -7.19 3.09 21.14
C ASN A 181 -7.58 2.80 19.69
N ILE A 182 -7.34 1.59 19.18
CA ILE A 182 -7.75 1.16 17.84
C ILE A 182 -9.27 1.19 17.69
N VAL A 183 -10.02 0.68 18.68
CA VAL A 183 -11.48 0.74 18.64
C VAL A 183 -11.98 2.19 18.62
N GLN A 184 -11.30 3.11 19.32
CA GLN A 184 -11.65 4.53 19.29
C GLN A 184 -11.35 5.20 17.94
N LEU A 185 -10.34 4.73 17.22
CA LEU A 185 -9.95 5.25 15.90
C LEU A 185 -10.83 4.73 14.76
N LEU A 186 -11.64 3.70 14.99
CA LEU A 186 -12.42 3.02 13.97
C LEU A 186 -13.93 3.09 14.28
N PRO A 187 -14.72 3.83 13.50
CA PRO A 187 -16.16 3.96 13.73
C PRO A 187 -16.94 2.66 13.46
N ASN A 188 -16.37 1.72 12.68
CA ASN A 188 -16.95 0.39 12.40
C ASN A 188 -15.92 -0.72 12.71
N PRO A 189 -15.89 -1.27 13.93
CA PRO A 189 -14.91 -2.28 14.34
C PRO A 189 -15.21 -3.70 13.80
N SER A 190 -16.23 -3.85 12.96
CA SER A 190 -16.77 -5.14 12.55
C SER A 190 -16.09 -5.78 11.34
N SER A 191 -15.12 -5.11 10.68
CA SER A 191 -14.42 -5.74 9.56
C SER A 191 -13.50 -6.87 10.01
N ASP A 192 -13.39 -7.92 9.20
CA ASP A 192 -12.54 -9.10 9.49
C ASP A 192 -11.08 -8.70 9.77
N PHE A 193 -10.60 -7.64 9.10
CA PHE A 193 -9.28 -7.06 9.34
C PHE A 193 -9.11 -6.60 10.80
N VAL A 194 -10.08 -5.82 11.31
CA VAL A 194 -10.01 -5.29 12.68
C VAL A 194 -10.08 -6.41 13.70
N GLN A 195 -10.91 -7.42 13.46
CA GLN A 195 -11.02 -8.59 14.34
C GLN A 195 -9.70 -9.38 14.39
N LYS A 196 -9.05 -9.62 13.24
CA LYS A 196 -7.73 -10.27 13.18
C LYS A 196 -6.67 -9.47 13.94
N LEU A 197 -6.64 -8.15 13.76
CA LEU A 197 -5.69 -7.29 14.46
C LEU A 197 -5.92 -7.29 15.98
N GLN A 198 -7.17 -7.23 16.43
CA GLN A 198 -7.52 -7.34 17.84
C GLN A 198 -7.09 -8.68 18.43
N GLN A 199 -7.26 -9.78 17.69
CA GLN A 199 -6.82 -11.09 18.12
C GLN A 199 -5.28 -11.17 18.26
N GLN A 200 -4.52 -10.56 17.34
CA GLN A 200 -3.07 -10.46 17.47
C GLN A 200 -2.64 -9.70 18.73
N ILE A 201 -3.32 -8.59 19.04
CA ILE A 201 -3.06 -7.81 20.25
C ILE A 201 -3.37 -8.62 21.51
N ASP A 202 -4.50 -9.34 21.52
CA ASP A 202 -4.89 -10.18 22.66
C ASP A 202 -3.88 -11.31 22.91
N ASN A 203 -3.30 -11.90 21.86
CA ASN A 203 -2.27 -12.93 21.98
C ASN A 203 -0.95 -12.41 22.60
N LEU A 204 -0.68 -11.11 22.56
CA LEU A 204 0.53 -10.52 23.15
C LEU A 204 0.34 -10.12 24.62
N ASN A 205 -0.92 -9.98 25.06
CA ASN A 205 -1.27 -9.64 26.44
C ASN A 205 -1.44 -10.87 27.36
N ASN A 206 -1.47 -12.07 26.79
CA ASN A 206 -1.54 -13.35 27.50
C ASN A 206 -0.16 -13.98 27.65
#